data_AF-A0A5C6D3V0-F1
#
_entry.id   AF-A0A5C6D3V0-F1
#
_cell.length_a   1.000
_cell.length_b   1.000
_cell.length_c   1.000
_cell.angle_alpha   90.00
_cell.angle_beta   90.00
_cell.angle_gamma   90.00
#
_symmetry.space_group_name_H-M   'P 1'
#
loop_
_entity.id
_entity.type
_entity.pdbx_description
1 polymer ?
#
loop_
_entity_poly.entity_id
_entity_poly.type
_entity_poly.pdbx_seq_one_letter_code
_entity_poly.pdbx_strand_id
1 'polypeptide(L)'
;MVAAILTASCGGCGSSDRSVVTGHVIRADGSPLALARVIAVSSDGDKTAYASTDTDGSYEITLGSEARGIPPGTYSVYLIEDRGVEEGKMKRTIAKKYTDPNTSGLSIDVVAGESKVFDITTDPP
;
A
#
# COMPACT_ATOMS: atom_id res chain seq x y z
N MET A 1 -39.35 0.32 -37.76
CA MET A 1 -40.05 0.60 -36.49
C MET A 1 -39.09 0.16 -35.38
N VAL A 2 -38.44 1.12 -34.70
CA VAL A 2 -38.81 1.63 -33.35
C VAL A 2 -38.69 0.50 -32.31
N ALA A 3 -38.03 0.60 -31.15
CA ALA A 3 -37.17 1.56 -30.46
C ALA A 3 -36.66 0.81 -29.19
N ALA A 4 -35.41 1.03 -28.75
CA ALA A 4 -35.02 1.76 -27.54
C ALA A 4 -35.45 1.17 -26.17
N ILE A 5 -34.48 1.09 -25.24
CA ILE A 5 -34.49 1.53 -23.82
C ILE A 5 -33.41 0.72 -23.08
N LEU A 6 -32.21 1.28 -22.82
CA LEU A 6 -31.83 2.15 -21.69
C LEU A 6 -31.93 1.46 -20.32
N THR A 7 -30.79 0.91 -19.87
CA THR A 7 -30.37 1.02 -18.46
C THR A 7 -28.99 1.64 -18.43
N ALA A 8 -29.01 2.97 -18.48
CA ALA A 8 -27.95 3.82 -17.98
C ALA A 8 -27.95 3.75 -16.45
N SER A 9 -26.77 3.57 -15.86
CA SER A 9 -26.22 4.54 -14.92
C SER A 9 -24.89 4.02 -14.41
N CYS A 10 -23.83 4.52 -15.06
CA CYS A 10 -22.49 4.62 -14.54
C CYS A 10 -22.58 5.13 -13.09
N GLY A 11 -22.44 4.23 -12.13
CA GLY A 11 -22.49 4.56 -10.71
C GLY A 11 -21.21 5.27 -10.32
N GLY A 12 -21.22 6.60 -10.34
CA GLY A 12 -20.34 7.42 -9.52
C GLY A 12 -18.93 7.63 -10.04
N CYS A 13 -18.77 8.42 -11.11
CA CYS A 13 -17.55 9.21 -11.31
C CYS A 13 -17.55 10.36 -10.28
N GLY A 14 -17.26 10.01 -9.02
CA GLY A 14 -16.91 10.96 -7.97
C GLY A 14 -15.45 11.34 -8.15
N SER A 15 -15.20 12.60 -8.52
CA SER A 15 -13.94 13.19 -8.96
C SER A 15 -12.81 13.11 -7.93
N SER A 16 -12.24 11.94 -7.80
CA SER A 16 -10.96 11.71 -7.16
C SER A 16 -10.15 10.89 -8.16
N ASP A 17 -9.16 11.51 -8.81
CA ASP A 17 -8.15 10.79 -9.60
C ASP A 17 -7.33 9.81 -8.73
N ARG A 18 -7.63 9.73 -7.43
CA ARG A 18 -7.00 8.82 -6.50
C ARG A 18 -7.46 7.39 -6.74
N SER A 19 -6.54 6.51 -6.41
CA SER A 19 -6.62 5.09 -6.68
C SER A 19 -6.43 4.35 -5.38
N VAL A 20 -7.27 3.34 -5.16
CA VAL A 20 -7.21 2.54 -3.93
C VAL A 20 -6.11 1.51 -4.11
N VAL A 21 -5.12 1.52 -3.23
CA VAL A 21 -4.06 0.52 -3.20
C VAL A 21 -4.20 -0.30 -1.92
N THR A 22 -4.38 -1.61 -2.10
CA THR A 22 -4.51 -2.59 -1.02
C THR A 22 -3.51 -3.71 -1.21
N GLY A 23 -3.31 -4.55 -0.20
CA GLY A 23 -2.55 -5.78 -0.36
C GLY A 23 -2.34 -6.51 0.94
N HIS A 24 -1.55 -7.57 0.89
CA HIS A 24 -1.09 -8.32 2.05
C HIS A 24 0.44 -8.33 2.13
N VAL A 25 0.97 -8.27 3.35
CA VAL A 25 2.39 -8.46 3.62
C VAL A 25 2.59 -9.79 4.33
N ILE A 26 3.33 -10.70 3.69
CA ILE A 26 3.62 -12.05 4.17
C ILE A 26 5.13 -12.19 4.38
N ARG A 27 5.54 -12.79 5.49
CA ARG A 27 6.94 -13.11 5.77
C ARG A 27 7.41 -14.33 4.96
N ALA A 28 8.72 -14.52 4.86
CA ALA A 28 9.30 -15.68 4.19
C ALA A 28 8.86 -17.04 4.78
N ASP A 29 8.47 -17.06 6.07
CA ASP A 29 7.96 -18.25 6.75
C ASP A 29 6.45 -18.49 6.52
N GLY A 30 5.79 -17.65 5.71
CA GLY A 30 4.36 -17.71 5.41
C GLY A 30 3.46 -17.02 6.45
N SER A 31 4.02 -16.48 7.53
CA SER A 31 3.24 -15.76 8.54
C SER A 31 2.90 -14.33 8.08
N PRO A 32 1.73 -13.78 8.45
CA PRO A 32 1.38 -12.40 8.12
C PRO A 32 2.23 -11.40 8.90
N LEU A 33 2.76 -10.37 8.22
CA LEU A 33 3.48 -9.28 8.86
C LEU A 33 2.48 -8.27 9.45
N ALA A 34 1.97 -8.56 10.64
CA ALA A 34 1.13 -7.65 11.41
C ALA A 34 1.93 -6.51 12.06
N LEU A 35 1.24 -5.40 12.36
CA LEU A 35 1.80 -4.23 13.07
C LEU A 35 3.04 -3.66 12.37
N ALA A 36 3.00 -3.62 11.04
CA ALA A 36 4.01 -2.95 10.22
C ALA A 36 3.39 -1.76 9.52
N ARG A 37 4.21 -0.73 9.30
CA ARG A 37 3.86 0.42 8.48
C ARG A 37 4.39 0.20 7.07
N VAL A 38 3.50 0.20 6.09
CA VAL A 38 3.83 0.30 4.67
C VAL A 38 3.92 1.78 4.33
N ILE A 39 5.05 2.21 3.78
CA ILE A 39 5.29 3.60 3.44
C ILE A 39 5.59 3.68 1.95
N ALA A 40 4.80 4.48 1.24
CA ALA A 40 4.94 4.72 -0.19
C ALA A 40 5.34 6.18 -0.42
N VAL A 41 6.53 6.40 -0.95
CA VAL A 41 7.06 7.73 -1.27
C VAL A 41 7.05 7.90 -2.78
N SER A 42 6.42 8.96 -3.28
CA SER A 42 6.39 9.26 -4.71
C SER A 42 7.81 9.45 -5.25
N SER A 43 8.06 9.13 -6.51
CA SER A 43 9.40 9.27 -7.11
C SER A 43 9.93 10.72 -7.12
N ASP A 44 9.05 11.72 -7.04
CA ASP A 44 9.40 13.14 -6.87
C ASP A 44 9.71 13.52 -5.40
N GLY A 45 9.39 12.66 -4.44
CA GLY A 45 9.56 12.88 -2.99
C GLY A 45 8.48 13.74 -2.33
N ASP A 46 7.53 14.28 -3.09
CA ASP A 46 6.56 15.26 -2.60
C ASP A 46 5.40 14.65 -1.82
N LYS A 47 5.12 13.36 -2.02
CA LYS A 47 3.97 12.67 -1.44
C LYS A 47 4.45 11.44 -0.70
N THR A 48 4.03 11.34 0.55
CA THR A 48 4.26 10.13 1.36
C THR A 48 2.93 9.62 1.86
N ALA A 49 2.57 8.44 1.39
CA ALA A 49 1.38 7.71 1.79
C ALA A 49 1.76 6.58 2.76
N TYR A 50 0.80 6.19 3.60
CA TYR A 50 1.00 5.25 4.68
C TYR A 50 -0.09 4.20 4.70
N ALA A 51 0.25 3.00 5.16
CA ALA A 51 -0.70 1.99 5.62
C ALA A 51 -0.16 1.34 6.88
N SER A 52 -1.05 0.82 7.72
CA SER A 52 -0.66 -0.11 8.79
C SER A 52 -1.20 -1.48 8.42
N THR A 53 -0.40 -2.53 8.66
CA THR A 53 -0.84 -3.90 8.45
C THR A 53 -1.63 -4.40 9.64
N ASP A 54 -2.79 -4.99 9.36
CA ASP A 54 -3.65 -5.64 10.34
C ASP A 54 -3.07 -6.99 10.79
N THR A 55 -3.76 -7.68 11.70
CA THR A 55 -3.31 -8.97 12.27
C THR A 55 -3.12 -10.08 11.25
N ASP A 56 -3.79 -9.98 10.09
CA ASP A 56 -3.67 -10.89 8.96
C ASP A 56 -2.69 -10.38 7.87
N GLY A 57 -1.98 -9.28 8.14
CA GLY A 57 -1.03 -8.67 7.22
C GLY A 57 -1.68 -7.84 6.11
N SER A 58 -3.01 -7.71 6.09
CA SER A 58 -3.72 -6.85 5.13
C SER A 58 -3.46 -5.38 5.39
N TYR A 59 -3.47 -4.55 4.34
CA TYR A 59 -3.30 -3.11 4.46
C TYR A 59 -4.02 -2.35 3.34
N GLU A 60 -4.34 -1.09 3.59
CA GLU A 60 -4.83 -0.12 2.60
C GLU A 60 -4.00 1.16 2.69
N ILE A 61 -3.40 1.58 1.57
CA ILE A 61 -2.60 2.80 1.52
C ILE A 61 -3.51 4.03 1.46
N THR A 62 -3.27 4.96 2.37
CA THR A 62 -3.93 6.28 2.39
C THR A 62 -2.91 7.41 2.40
N LEU A 63 -3.31 8.56 1.83
CA LEU A 63 -2.53 9.80 1.85
C LEU A 63 -3.34 10.87 2.58
N GLY A 64 -2.89 11.24 3.78
CA GLY A 64 -3.60 12.17 4.67
C GLY A 64 -4.73 11.51 5.47
N SER A 65 -5.44 12.29 6.28
CA SER A 65 -6.40 11.79 7.28
C SER A 65 -7.80 11.48 6.77
N GLU A 66 -8.20 12.00 5.60
CA GLU A 66 -9.64 12.05 5.25
C GLU A 66 -9.99 11.51 3.86
N ALA A 67 -9.01 11.07 3.05
CA ALA A 67 -9.27 10.67 1.67
C ALA A 67 -8.75 9.27 1.36
N ARG A 68 -9.67 8.41 0.91
CA ARG A 68 -9.38 7.05 0.46
C ARG A 68 -8.51 7.07 -0.80
N GLY A 69 -7.56 6.14 -0.88
CA GLY A 69 -6.64 6.00 -2.01
C GLY A 69 -5.57 7.08 -2.10
N ILE A 70 -4.74 7.02 -3.13
CA ILE A 70 -3.59 7.91 -3.37
C ILE A 70 -3.58 8.42 -4.82
N PRO A 71 -3.08 9.64 -5.09
CA PRO A 71 -3.02 10.17 -6.45
C PRO A 71 -2.13 9.32 -7.36
N PRO A 72 -2.33 9.39 -8.69
CA PRO A 72 -1.56 8.61 -9.64
C PRO A 72 -0.09 9.01 -9.60
N GLY A 73 0.78 8.06 -9.91
CA GLY A 73 2.23 8.22 -9.89
C GLY A 73 2.96 6.94 -9.55
N THR A 74 4.28 6.99 -9.63
CA THR A 74 5.17 5.90 -9.22
C THR A 74 5.62 6.16 -7.79
N TYR A 75 5.55 5.13 -6.94
CA TYR A 75 5.95 5.20 -5.55
C TYR A 75 6.94 4.09 -5.20
N SER A 76 8.04 4.48 -4.54
CA SER A 76 8.94 3.54 -3.87
C SER A 76 8.34 3.14 -2.53
N VAL A 77 8.26 1.84 -2.27
CA VAL A 77 7.63 1.29 -1.07
C VAL A 77 8.69 0.74 -0.13
N TYR A 78 8.52 0.97 1.17
CA TYR A 78 9.35 0.37 2.21
C TYR A 78 8.51 0.10 3.47
N LEU A 79 9.04 -0.71 4.36
CA LEU A 79 8.36 -1.26 5.52
C LEU A 79 9.09 -0.85 6.81
N ILE A 80 8.33 -0.50 7.83
CA ILE A 80 8.83 -0.33 9.19
C ILE A 80 7.98 -1.21 10.11
N GLU A 81 8.61 -2.11 10.84
CA GLU A 81 7.91 -2.92 11.84
C GLU A 81 7.69 -2.08 13.11
N ASP A 82 6.43 -1.88 13.51
CA ASP A 82 6.04 -1.12 14.70
C ASP A 82 5.65 -2.09 15.82
N ARG A 83 6.65 -2.84 16.30
CA ARG A 83 6.45 -3.90 17.32
C ARG A 83 6.52 -3.39 18.76
N GLY A 84 6.48 -2.07 18.98
CA GLY A 84 6.66 -1.46 20.30
C GLY A 84 8.12 -1.46 20.78
N VAL A 85 8.42 -0.65 21.79
CA VAL A 85 9.73 -0.62 22.47
C VAL A 85 9.73 -1.67 23.59
N GLU A 86 10.01 -2.92 23.26
CA GLU A 86 10.61 -3.79 24.27
C GLU A 86 12.08 -3.39 24.39
N GLU A 87 12.51 -3.01 25.60
CA GLU A 87 13.89 -2.59 25.90
C GLU A 87 14.88 -3.72 25.57
N GLY A 88 15.35 -3.73 24.33
CA GLY A 88 16.30 -4.72 23.82
C GLY A 88 16.14 -4.89 22.32
N LYS A 89 17.22 -4.62 21.57
CA LYS A 89 17.37 -4.77 20.11
C LYS A 89 16.29 -5.65 19.47
N MET A 90 15.18 -5.05 19.04
CA MET A 90 14.12 -5.76 18.32
C MET A 90 14.75 -6.55 17.18
N LYS A 91 14.64 -7.89 17.24
CA LYS A 91 15.13 -8.76 16.19
C LYS A 91 14.29 -8.47 14.95
N ARG A 92 14.92 -7.90 13.91
CA ARG A 92 14.29 -7.73 12.59
C ARG A 92 13.70 -9.08 12.16
N THR A 93 12.47 -9.09 11.67
CA THR A 93 11.86 -10.30 11.10
C THR A 93 11.86 -10.28 9.58
N ILE A 94 12.26 -9.15 8.99
CA ILE A 94 12.37 -8.93 7.56
C ILE A 94 13.79 -8.46 7.22
N ALA A 95 14.24 -8.75 6.00
CA ALA A 95 15.53 -8.27 5.50
C ALA A 95 15.66 -6.75 5.64
N LYS A 96 16.85 -6.27 6.04
CA LYS A 96 17.14 -4.84 6.22
C LYS A 96 16.80 -4.00 4.99
N LYS A 97 16.90 -4.57 3.79
CA LYS A 97 16.61 -3.87 2.51
C LYS A 97 15.21 -3.26 2.47
N TYR A 98 14.22 -3.92 3.09
CA TYR A 98 12.85 -3.42 3.10
C TYR A 98 12.66 -2.17 3.96
N THR A 99 13.64 -1.79 4.78
CA THR A 99 13.54 -0.64 5.69
C THR A 99 14.00 0.69 5.08
N ASP A 100 14.40 0.68 3.80
CA ASP A 100 14.89 1.87 3.09
C ASP A 100 14.28 1.93 1.68
N PRO A 101 13.69 3.07 1.27
CA PRO A 101 13.06 3.22 -0.05
C PRO A 101 14.01 3.02 -1.23
N ASN A 102 15.32 3.19 -1.04
CA ASN A 102 16.32 3.03 -2.10
C ASN A 102 16.82 1.60 -2.24
N THR A 103 16.61 0.75 -1.23
CA THR A 103 17.12 -0.64 -1.22
C THR A 103 16.03 -1.69 -1.19
N SER A 104 14.78 -1.32 -0.91
CA SER A 104 13.65 -2.27 -0.83
C SER A 104 13.41 -3.01 -2.14
N GLY A 105 13.63 -2.32 -3.27
CA GLY A 105 13.27 -2.81 -4.61
C GLY A 105 11.76 -2.90 -4.83
N LEU A 106 10.94 -2.40 -3.91
CA LEU A 106 9.48 -2.40 -4.02
C LEU A 106 9.04 -1.10 -4.69
N SER A 107 8.27 -1.22 -5.77
CA SER A 107 7.72 -0.08 -6.50
C SER A 107 6.29 -0.36 -6.92
N ILE A 108 5.44 0.67 -6.86
CA ILE A 108 4.06 0.61 -7.36
C ILE A 108 3.80 1.75 -8.33
N ASP A 109 3.26 1.39 -9.50
CA ASP A 109 2.70 2.36 -10.45
C ASP A 109 1.19 2.47 -10.23
N VAL A 110 0.74 3.67 -9.87
CA VAL A 110 -0.65 3.96 -9.55
C VAL A 110 -1.27 4.70 -10.73
N VAL A 111 -2.31 4.12 -11.32
CA VAL A 111 -3.07 4.69 -12.44
C VAL A 111 -4.36 5.30 -11.91
N ALA A 112 -4.71 6.48 -12.39
CA ALA A 112 -5.84 7.26 -11.89
C ALA A 112 -7.18 6.50 -11.96
N GLY A 113 -7.93 6.50 -10.86
CA GLY A 113 -9.27 5.89 -10.78
C GLY A 113 -9.28 4.35 -10.78
N GLU A 114 -8.11 3.70 -10.74
CA GLU A 114 -8.01 2.24 -10.68
C GLU A 114 -7.84 1.74 -9.25
N SER A 115 -8.32 0.53 -8.97
CA SER A 115 -7.96 -0.19 -7.75
C SER A 115 -6.78 -1.09 -8.05
N LYS A 116 -5.78 -1.11 -7.17
CA LYS A 116 -4.57 -1.91 -7.32
C LYS A 116 -4.34 -2.77 -6.09
N VAL A 117 -4.06 -4.05 -6.32
CA VAL A 117 -3.59 -4.99 -5.31
C VAL A 117 -2.07 -5.08 -5.43
N PHE A 118 -1.36 -4.91 -4.31
CA PHE A 118 0.09 -4.97 -4.21
C PHE A 118 0.50 -5.88 -3.06
N ASP A 119 0.64 -7.18 -3.33
CA ASP A 119 1.08 -8.12 -2.32
C ASP A 119 2.60 -8.12 -2.19
N ILE A 120 3.08 -8.18 -0.94
CA ILE A 120 4.51 -8.15 -0.62
C ILE A 120 4.86 -9.45 0.11
N THR A 121 5.80 -10.21 -0.43
CA THR A 121 6.46 -11.31 0.29
C THR A 121 7.86 -10.85 0.68
N THR A 122 8.17 -10.85 1.98
CA THR A 122 9.46 -10.39 2.48
C THR A 122 10.47 -11.53 2.56
N ASP A 123 11.73 -11.22 2.28
CA ASP A 123 12.86 -12.11 2.58
C ASP A 123 13.14 -12.24 4.08
N PRO A 124 13.80 -13.34 4.51
CA PRO A 124 14.30 -13.50 5.88
C PRO A 124 15.25 -12.37 6.31
N PRO A 125 15.36 -12.11 7.63
CA PRO A 125 16.18 -11.02 8.17
C PRO A 125 17.69 -11.14 7.94
#